data_AF-A0A939UFI9-F1
#
_entry.id   AF-A0A939UFI9-F1
#
_cell.length_a   1.000
_cell.length_b   1.000
_cell.length_c   1.000
_cell.angle_alpha   90.00
_cell.angle_beta   90.00
_cell.angle_gamma   90.00
#
_symmetry.space_group_name_H-M   'P 1'
#
loop_
_entity.id
_entity.type
_entity.pdbx_description
1 polymer ?
#
loop_
_entity_poly.entity_id
_entity_poly.type
_entity_poly.pdbx_seq_one_letter_code
_entity_poly.pdbx_strand_id
1 'polypeptide(L)'
;MDYQELVATYCREEDVDVRLSFDMPEGYETAYGNYDPAPRTLYLNRELLDQEPPCVRLFYLYHELRHASQYQRPDRFDSLLVASLRYVVSYDGTCFKQTGEEWRECRLEGGPDRFADLYLAQPYERDANDYAYAKVKSLRGDAPDLVALHDFWTPKRPVDPQALRDLYREIDAAVG
;
A
#
# COMPACT_ATOMS: atom_id res chain seq x y z
N MET A 1 7.92 2.47 -21.16
CA MET A 1 6.71 1.89 -20.56
C MET A 1 5.62 2.91 -20.70
N ASP A 2 4.47 2.57 -21.27
CA ASP A 2 3.33 3.49 -21.37
C ASP A 2 2.47 3.37 -20.11
N TYR A 3 2.68 4.26 -19.15
CA TYR A 3 1.90 4.26 -17.91
C TYR A 3 0.42 4.61 -18.14
N GLN A 4 0.12 5.46 -19.14
CA GLN A 4 -1.26 5.87 -19.41
C GLN A 4 -2.10 4.68 -19.91
N GLU A 5 -1.54 3.90 -20.83
CA GLU A 5 -2.21 2.70 -21.34
C GLU A 5 -2.41 1.64 -20.25
N LEU A 6 -1.40 1.42 -19.40
CA LEU A 6 -1.48 0.47 -18.29
C LEU A 6 -2.54 0.87 -17.27
N VAL A 7 -2.56 2.14 -16.85
CA VAL A 7 -3.58 2.68 -15.93
C VAL A 7 -4.97 2.59 -16.55
N ALA A 8 -5.14 3.01 -17.80
CA ALA A 8 -6.44 2.95 -18.48
C ALA A 8 -6.96 1.51 -18.62
N THR A 9 -6.06 0.55 -18.84
CA THR A 9 -6.41 -0.88 -18.90
C THR A 9 -6.85 -1.40 -17.54
N TYR A 10 -6.09 -1.10 -16.48
CA TYR A 10 -6.45 -1.46 -15.12
C TYR A 10 -7.82 -0.86 -14.72
N CYS A 11 -8.05 0.43 -14.99
CA CYS A 11 -9.31 1.09 -14.68
C CYS A 11 -10.52 0.40 -15.31
N ARG A 12 -10.38 -0.07 -16.57
CA ARG A 12 -11.44 -0.84 -17.25
C ARG A 12 -11.62 -2.24 -16.67
N GLU A 13 -10.53 -2.93 -16.33
CA GLU A 13 -10.56 -4.30 -15.79
C GLU A 13 -11.17 -4.33 -14.38
N GLU A 14 -10.78 -3.38 -13.53
CA GLU A 14 -11.15 -3.36 -12.12
C GLU A 14 -12.35 -2.46 -11.81
N ASP A 15 -12.87 -1.73 -12.81
CA ASP A 15 -14.02 -0.81 -12.68
C ASP A 15 -13.76 0.25 -11.60
N VAL A 16 -12.66 0.99 -11.81
CA VAL A 16 -12.17 2.11 -10.98
C VAL A 16 -11.82 3.31 -11.86
N ASP A 17 -11.80 4.51 -11.27
CA ASP A 17 -11.44 5.77 -11.94
C ASP A 17 -10.18 6.36 -11.29
N VAL A 18 -9.09 6.48 -12.05
CA VAL A 18 -7.78 6.93 -11.56
C VAL A 18 -7.21 7.98 -12.49
N ARG A 19 -6.79 9.10 -11.90
CA ARG A 19 -5.98 10.13 -12.56
C ARG A 19 -4.50 9.78 -12.40
N LEU A 20 -3.71 9.95 -13.44
CA LEU A 20 -2.26 9.74 -13.37
C LEU A 20 -1.55 11.09 -13.29
N SER A 21 -0.66 11.22 -12.31
CA SER A 21 0.25 12.35 -12.14
C SER A 21 1.69 11.84 -11.99
N PHE A 22 2.64 12.64 -12.45
CA PHE A 22 4.07 12.43 -12.20
C PHE A 22 4.67 13.50 -11.27
N ASP A 23 3.85 14.47 -10.86
CA ASP A 23 4.22 15.52 -9.93
C ASP A 23 3.95 15.02 -8.51
N MET A 24 5.01 14.54 -7.84
CA MET A 24 4.88 13.98 -6.48
C MET A 24 4.40 15.05 -5.48
N PRO A 25 3.45 14.71 -4.60
CA PRO A 25 3.00 15.63 -3.56
C PRO A 25 4.09 15.86 -2.50
N GLU A 26 3.98 16.99 -1.80
CA GLU A 26 4.89 17.34 -0.71
C GLU A 26 4.95 16.24 0.36
N GLY A 27 6.15 15.86 0.77
CA GLY A 27 6.39 14.78 1.73
C GLY A 27 6.48 13.38 1.12
N TYR A 28 6.28 13.23 -0.19
CA TYR A 28 6.37 11.95 -0.91
C TYR A 28 7.46 11.96 -2.00
N GLU A 29 8.40 12.91 -1.96
CA GLU A 29 9.43 13.11 -3.00
C GLU A 29 10.37 11.90 -3.12
N THR A 30 10.48 11.10 -2.06
CA THR A 30 11.33 9.90 -2.01
C THR A 30 10.55 8.59 -2.19
N ALA A 31 9.22 8.66 -2.30
CA ALA A 31 8.40 7.49 -2.59
C ALA A 31 8.42 7.15 -4.08
N TYR A 32 8.34 5.86 -4.42
CA TYR A 32 8.23 5.40 -5.81
C TYR A 32 6.85 5.74 -6.42
N GLY A 33 5.81 5.74 -5.58
CA GLY A 33 4.47 6.12 -5.94
C GLY A 33 3.62 6.38 -4.70
N ASN A 34 2.42 6.89 -4.93
CA ASN A 34 1.38 7.05 -3.91
C ASN A 34 0.03 7.16 -4.61
N TYR A 35 -1.00 6.48 -4.11
CA TYR A 35 -2.37 6.72 -4.50
C TYR A 35 -3.11 7.56 -3.45
N ASP A 36 -3.57 8.75 -3.85
CA ASP A 36 -4.44 9.57 -3.01
C ASP A 36 -5.91 9.28 -3.32
N PRO A 37 -6.69 8.72 -2.37
CA PRO A 37 -8.09 8.39 -2.58
C PRO A 37 -9.00 9.62 -2.73
N ALA A 38 -8.62 10.79 -2.21
CA ALA A 38 -9.48 11.98 -2.22
C ALA A 38 -9.63 12.58 -3.63
N PRO A 39 -8.55 12.94 -4.36
CA PRO A 39 -8.61 13.31 -5.76
C PRO A 39 -8.57 12.09 -6.71
N ARG A 40 -8.46 10.86 -6.18
CA ARG A 40 -8.29 9.61 -6.94
C ARG A 40 -7.10 9.66 -7.89
N THR A 41 -5.98 10.16 -7.39
CA THR A 41 -4.78 10.38 -8.19
C THR A 41 -3.71 9.39 -7.81
N LEU A 42 -3.25 8.64 -8.81
CA LEU A 42 -2.02 7.87 -8.77
C LEU A 42 -0.86 8.81 -9.11
N TYR A 43 0.05 8.99 -8.16
CA TYR A 43 1.32 9.68 -8.32
C TYR A 43 2.42 8.64 -8.53
N LEU A 44 3.24 8.83 -9.56
CA LEU A 44 4.39 7.99 -9.84
C LEU A 44 5.65 8.84 -9.94
N ASN A 45 6.67 8.48 -9.16
CA ASN A 45 7.94 9.18 -9.19
C ASN A 45 8.80 8.66 -10.35
N ARG A 46 8.76 9.35 -11.49
CA ARG A 46 9.53 8.95 -12.66
C ARG A 46 11.04 9.04 -12.45
N GLU A 47 11.50 10.00 -11.66
CA GLU A 47 12.93 10.19 -11.42
C GLU A 47 13.53 8.97 -10.73
N LEU A 48 12.82 8.39 -9.76
CA LEU A 48 13.23 7.15 -9.11
C LEU A 48 12.93 5.92 -9.97
N LEU A 49 11.71 5.80 -10.48
CA LEU A 49 11.27 4.61 -11.22
C LEU A 49 12.06 4.39 -12.52
N ASP A 50 12.49 5.43 -13.23
CA ASP A 50 13.25 5.26 -14.47
C ASP A 50 14.67 4.69 -14.23
N GLN A 51 15.15 4.66 -12.98
CA GLN A 51 16.41 4.03 -12.57
C GLN A 51 16.26 2.54 -12.21
N GLU A 52 15.03 2.07 -12.04
CA GLU A 52 14.73 0.71 -11.58
C GLU A 52 14.50 -0.28 -12.74
N PRO A 53 14.71 -1.59 -12.50
CA PRO A 53 14.35 -2.64 -13.45
C PRO A 53 12.86 -2.58 -13.83
N PRO A 54 12.48 -2.98 -15.07
CA PRO A 54 11.08 -2.95 -15.51
C PRO A 54 10.09 -3.68 -14.59
N CYS A 55 10.50 -4.77 -13.94
CA CYS A 55 9.63 -5.50 -13.02
C CYS A 55 9.36 -4.72 -11.72
N VAL A 56 10.36 -4.03 -11.17
CA VAL A 56 10.21 -3.17 -9.98
C VAL A 56 9.30 -1.99 -10.29
N ARG A 57 9.44 -1.40 -11.47
CA ARG A 57 8.57 -0.30 -11.93
C ARG A 57 7.10 -0.72 -12.03
N LEU A 58 6.85 -1.89 -12.63
CA LEU A 58 5.49 -2.42 -12.72
C LEU A 58 4.93 -2.82 -11.35
N PHE A 59 5.79 -3.28 -10.44
CA PHE A 59 5.37 -3.64 -9.09
C PHE A 59 4.77 -2.42 -8.38
N TYR A 60 5.52 -1.31 -8.28
CA TYR A 60 5.00 -0.11 -7.64
C TYR A 60 3.78 0.48 -8.37
N LEU A 61 3.74 0.42 -9.70
CA LEU A 61 2.54 0.80 -10.46
C LEU A 61 1.29 0.01 -10.04
N TYR A 62 1.37 -1.32 -10.04
CA TYR A 62 0.22 -2.17 -9.72
C TYR A 62 -0.11 -2.20 -8.24
N HIS A 63 0.87 -1.95 -7.37
CA HIS A 63 0.69 -1.76 -5.93
C HIS A 63 -0.23 -0.56 -5.69
N GLU A 64 0.13 0.61 -6.20
CA GLU A 64 -0.67 1.83 -6.00
C GLU A 64 -2.05 1.75 -6.70
N LEU A 65 -2.12 1.12 -7.88
CA LEU A 65 -3.41 0.86 -8.52
C LEU A 65 -4.30 -0.07 -7.69
N ARG A 66 -3.70 -1.01 -6.92
CA ARG A 66 -4.48 -1.87 -6.03
C ARG A 66 -5.12 -1.07 -4.90
N HIS A 67 -4.45 -0.05 -4.37
CA HIS A 67 -5.08 0.88 -3.43
C HIS A 67 -6.30 1.58 -4.03
N ALA A 68 -6.26 1.97 -5.31
CA ALA A 68 -7.43 2.52 -5.99
C ALA A 68 -8.64 1.57 -5.93
N SER A 69 -8.42 0.28 -6.19
CA SER A 69 -9.45 -0.75 -6.05
C SER A 69 -9.95 -0.91 -4.61
N GLN A 70 -9.05 -0.95 -3.64
CA GLN A 70 -9.40 -1.08 -2.22
C GLN A 70 -10.29 0.07 -1.72
N TYR A 71 -9.99 1.31 -2.13
CA TYR A 71 -10.77 2.49 -1.74
C TYR A 71 -12.07 2.65 -2.53
N GLN A 72 -12.08 2.37 -3.83
CA GLN A 72 -13.25 2.61 -4.67
C GLN A 72 -14.24 1.45 -4.66
N ARG A 73 -13.75 0.21 -4.46
CA ARG A 73 -14.53 -1.03 -4.48
C ARG A 73 -14.37 -1.85 -3.19
N PRO A 74 -14.60 -1.25 -2.00
CA PRO A 74 -14.41 -1.95 -0.72
C PRO A 74 -15.34 -3.17 -0.58
N ASP A 75 -16.44 -3.23 -1.34
CA ASP A 75 -17.36 -4.38 -1.41
C ASP A 75 -16.70 -5.69 -1.90
N ARG A 76 -15.54 -5.59 -2.55
CA ARG A 76 -14.80 -6.75 -3.09
C ARG A 76 -13.76 -7.32 -2.14
N PHE A 77 -13.55 -6.71 -0.98
CA PHE A 77 -12.49 -7.05 -0.05
C PHE A 77 -13.05 -7.52 1.29
N ASP A 78 -12.25 -8.27 2.05
CA ASP A 78 -12.64 -8.70 3.38
C ASP A 78 -12.71 -7.53 4.36
N SER A 79 -13.48 -7.71 5.44
CA SER A 79 -13.76 -6.64 6.39
C SER A 79 -12.53 -6.17 7.17
N LEU A 80 -11.52 -7.01 7.35
CA LEU A 80 -10.29 -6.60 8.04
C LEU A 80 -9.45 -5.71 7.13
N LEU A 81 -9.32 -6.05 5.85
CA LEU A 81 -8.66 -5.21 4.87
C LEU A 81 -9.32 -3.84 4.76
N VAL A 82 -10.64 -3.81 4.56
CA VAL A 82 -11.38 -2.54 4.46
C VAL A 82 -11.23 -1.70 5.73
N ALA A 83 -11.24 -2.32 6.91
CA ALA A 83 -11.02 -1.61 8.17
C ALA A 83 -9.59 -1.06 8.27
N SER A 84 -8.59 -1.81 7.79
CA SER A 84 -7.18 -1.44 7.88
C SER A 84 -6.81 -0.18 7.10
N LEU A 85 -7.56 0.19 6.06
CA LEU A 85 -7.36 1.43 5.29
C LEU A 85 -7.43 2.70 6.16
N ARG A 86 -8.05 2.63 7.35
CA ARG A 86 -8.16 3.75 8.29
C ARG A 86 -6.99 3.86 9.25
N TYR A 87 -6.01 2.95 9.17
CA TYR A 87 -4.89 2.89 10.08
C TYR A 87 -3.59 2.90 9.30
N VAL A 88 -2.68 3.79 9.69
CA VAL A 88 -1.27 3.74 9.28
C VAL A 88 -0.46 3.38 10.52
N VAL A 89 0.41 2.39 10.41
CA VAL A 89 1.26 1.92 11.51
C VAL A 89 2.70 1.97 11.04
N SER A 90 3.56 2.69 11.74
CA SER A 90 5.00 2.76 11.43
C SER A 90 5.80 1.75 12.24
N TYR A 91 6.98 1.38 11.72
CA TYR A 91 7.87 0.40 12.35
C TYR A 91 8.34 0.78 13.76
N ASP A 92 8.24 2.04 14.16
CA ASP A 92 8.69 2.52 15.46
C ASP A 92 7.54 2.67 16.48
N GLY A 93 6.30 2.43 16.06
CA GLY A 93 5.10 2.51 16.89
C GLY A 93 4.32 3.83 16.76
N THR A 94 4.76 4.77 15.89
CA THR A 94 3.88 5.88 15.49
C THR A 94 2.74 5.31 14.67
N CYS A 95 1.52 5.65 15.04
CA CYS A 95 0.32 5.21 14.35
C CYS A 95 -0.56 6.41 14.03
N PHE A 96 -1.32 6.31 12.95
CA PHE A 96 -2.35 7.27 12.59
C PHE A 96 -3.66 6.55 12.39
N LYS A 97 -4.75 7.16 12.86
CA LYS A 97 -6.12 6.72 12.59
C LYS A 97 -6.87 7.80 11.84
N GLN A 98 -7.53 7.44 10.76
CA GLN A 98 -8.46 8.33 10.09
C GLN A 98 -9.79 8.41 10.86
N THR A 99 -10.18 9.61 11.27
CA THR A 99 -11.46 9.92 11.91
C THR A 99 -12.19 11.00 11.11
N GLY A 100 -13.12 10.59 10.24
CA GLY A 100 -13.73 11.50 9.27
C GLY A 100 -12.70 11.88 8.21
N GLU A 101 -12.46 13.18 8.04
CA GLU A 101 -11.46 13.72 7.09
C GLU A 101 -10.09 13.94 7.73
N GLU A 102 -9.97 13.80 9.06
CA GLU A 102 -8.75 14.06 9.80
C GLU A 102 -7.96 12.78 10.11
N TRP A 103 -6.64 12.87 10.07
CA TRP A 103 -5.74 11.84 10.57
C TRP A 103 -5.26 12.22 11.97
N ARG A 104 -5.53 11.34 12.96
CA ARG A 104 -5.08 11.51 14.34
C ARG A 104 -3.88 10.63 14.61
N GLU A 105 -2.81 11.25 15.09
CA GLU A 105 -1.58 10.57 15.49
C GLU A 105 -1.67 10.04 16.92
N CYS A 106 -1.11 8.86 17.16
CA CYS A 106 -0.75 8.39 18.50
C CYS A 106 0.57 7.61 18.45
N ARG A 107 1.20 7.42 19.61
CA ARG A 107 2.41 6.62 19.77
C ARG A 107 2.14 5.46 20.71
N LEU A 108 2.43 4.24 20.26
CA LEU A 108 2.35 3.03 21.08
C LEU A 108 3.74 2.55 21.49
N GLU A 109 3.83 1.97 22.69
CA GLU A 109 5.08 1.46 23.26
C GLU A 109 5.51 0.11 22.65
N GLY A 110 6.82 -0.12 22.63
CA GLY A 110 7.42 -1.40 22.23
C GLY A 110 8.44 -1.32 21.09
N GLY A 111 8.45 -0.23 20.31
CA GLY A 111 9.45 0.03 19.27
C GLY A 111 9.55 -1.05 18.17
N PRO A 112 10.65 -1.05 17.39
CA PRO A 112 10.81 -1.92 16.23
C PRO A 112 10.62 -3.43 16.48
N ASP A 113 11.02 -3.93 17.64
CA ASP A 113 10.90 -5.36 17.98
C ASP A 113 9.44 -5.85 17.96
N ARG A 114 8.51 -4.96 18.36
CA ARG A 114 7.07 -5.20 18.34
C ARG A 114 6.48 -4.89 16.96
N PHE A 115 6.84 -3.76 16.36
CA PHE A 115 6.11 -3.19 15.23
C PHE A 115 6.61 -3.62 13.86
N ALA A 116 7.84 -4.15 13.71
CA ALA A 116 8.40 -4.46 12.39
C ALA A 116 7.51 -5.40 11.55
N ASP A 117 7.04 -6.51 12.12
CA ASP A 117 6.15 -7.43 11.41
C ASP A 117 4.72 -6.89 11.32
N LEU A 118 4.23 -6.14 12.31
CA LEU A 118 2.90 -5.53 12.27
C LEU A 118 2.80 -4.47 11.17
N TYR A 119 3.85 -3.68 10.98
CA TYR A 119 4.00 -2.72 9.88
C TYR A 119 3.91 -3.44 8.52
N LEU A 120 4.72 -4.47 8.33
CA LEU A 120 4.71 -5.23 7.08
C LEU A 120 3.42 -6.04 6.87
N ALA A 121 2.71 -6.38 7.95
CA ALA A 121 1.50 -7.20 7.91
C ALA A 121 0.21 -6.39 7.79
N GLN A 122 0.26 -5.07 7.58
CA GLN A 122 -0.96 -4.28 7.37
C GLN A 122 -1.77 -4.89 6.21
N PRO A 123 -3.04 -5.28 6.43
CA PRO A 123 -3.80 -6.06 5.45
C PRO A 123 -3.92 -5.40 4.07
N TYR A 124 -4.15 -4.08 4.03
CA TYR A 124 -4.26 -3.35 2.77
C TYR A 124 -2.92 -3.30 2.00
N GLU A 125 -1.79 -3.14 2.71
CA GLU A 125 -0.44 -3.22 2.13
C GLU A 125 -0.11 -4.63 1.64
N ARG A 126 -0.47 -5.65 2.42
CA ARG A 126 -0.25 -7.05 2.05
C ARG A 126 -0.98 -7.42 0.78
N ASP A 127 -2.26 -7.08 0.66
CA ASP A 127 -3.04 -7.30 -0.57
C ASP A 127 -2.44 -6.54 -1.75
N ALA A 128 -2.02 -5.29 -1.57
CA ALA A 128 -1.38 -4.51 -2.64
C ALA A 128 -0.08 -5.15 -3.13
N ASN A 129 0.79 -5.55 -2.21
CA ASN A 129 2.06 -6.20 -2.51
C ASN A 129 1.87 -7.58 -3.19
N ASP A 130 0.96 -8.40 -2.67
CA ASP A 130 0.70 -9.74 -3.22
C ASP A 130 0.04 -9.64 -4.61
N TYR A 131 -0.90 -8.71 -4.80
CA TYR A 131 -1.52 -8.44 -6.09
C TYR A 131 -0.50 -7.95 -7.12
N ALA A 132 0.33 -6.96 -6.76
CA ALA A 132 1.35 -6.41 -7.64
C ALA A 132 2.34 -7.50 -8.06
N TYR A 133 2.84 -8.28 -7.11
CA TYR A 133 3.73 -9.40 -7.38
C TYR A 133 3.11 -10.39 -8.38
N ALA A 134 1.87 -10.83 -8.13
CA ALA A 134 1.17 -11.78 -9.01
C ALA A 134 0.93 -11.21 -10.42
N LYS A 135 0.49 -9.95 -10.53
CA LYS A 135 0.26 -9.29 -11.82
C LYS A 135 1.56 -9.15 -12.60
N VAL A 136 2.63 -8.68 -11.99
CA VAL A 136 3.93 -8.54 -12.68
C VAL A 136 4.50 -9.89 -13.09
N LYS A 137 4.43 -10.89 -12.21
CA LYS A 137 4.85 -12.26 -12.52
C LYS A 137 4.07 -12.83 -13.71
N SER A 138 2.76 -12.58 -13.80
CA SER A 138 1.95 -13.01 -14.94
C SER A 138 2.35 -12.35 -16.27
N LEU A 139 2.83 -11.10 -16.23
CA LEU A 139 3.19 -10.32 -17.41
C LEU A 139 4.63 -10.57 -17.88
N ARG A 140 5.54 -10.90 -16.96
CA ARG A 140 6.99 -10.88 -17.20
C ARG A 140 7.71 -12.17 -16.81
N GLY A 141 7.01 -13.12 -16.20
CA GLY A 141 7.61 -14.33 -15.64
C GLY A 141 8.34 -14.06 -14.33
N ASP A 142 9.08 -15.07 -13.86
CA ASP A 142 9.89 -14.96 -12.66
C ASP A 142 11.13 -14.10 -12.92
N ALA A 143 11.30 -13.06 -12.10
CA ALA A 143 12.48 -12.20 -12.10
C ALA A 143 13.07 -12.15 -10.69
N PRO A 144 14.39 -12.35 -10.50
CA PRO A 144 15.01 -12.34 -9.17
C PRO A 144 14.72 -11.06 -8.39
N ASP A 145 14.78 -9.89 -9.04
CA ASP A 145 14.51 -8.59 -8.41
C ASP A 145 13.06 -8.47 -7.93
N LEU A 146 12.10 -9.08 -8.64
CA LEU A 146 10.70 -9.08 -8.27
C LEU A 146 10.44 -9.96 -7.04
N VAL A 147 11.08 -11.13 -6.99
CA VAL A 147 11.00 -12.04 -5.83
C VAL A 147 11.63 -11.37 -4.60
N ALA A 148 12.83 -10.81 -4.75
CA ALA A 148 13.52 -10.11 -3.67
C ALA A 148 12.70 -8.91 -3.14
N LEU A 149 12.03 -8.15 -4.02
CA LEU A 149 11.17 -7.04 -3.64
C LEU A 149 9.93 -7.51 -2.87
N HIS A 150 9.26 -8.57 -3.33
CA HIS A 150 8.10 -9.14 -2.64
C HIS A 150 8.48 -9.73 -1.27
N ASP A 151 9.62 -10.41 -1.20
CA ASP A 151 10.18 -10.93 0.05
C ASP A 151 10.54 -9.80 1.01
N PHE A 152 11.08 -8.68 0.52
CA PHE A 152 11.41 -7.50 1.32
C PHE A 152 10.16 -6.98 2.05
N TRP A 153 9.06 -6.80 1.33
CA TRP A 153 7.78 -6.32 1.87
C TRP A 153 7.02 -7.37 2.70
N THR A 154 7.56 -8.57 2.86
CA THR A 154 6.94 -9.68 3.60
C THR A 154 7.38 -9.76 5.06
N PRO A 155 6.41 -9.83 6.01
CA PRO A 155 6.70 -10.06 7.42
C PRO A 155 7.64 -11.26 7.60
N LYS A 156 8.62 -11.11 8.48
CA LYS A 156 9.59 -12.17 8.76
C LYS A 156 9.03 -13.19 9.74
N ARG A 157 8.04 -12.79 10.54
CA ARG A 157 7.26 -13.68 11.40
C ARG A 157 5.78 -13.65 10.99
N PRO A 158 5.07 -14.80 11.04
CA PRO A 158 3.63 -14.82 10.84
C PRO A 158 2.94 -13.88 11.85
N VAL A 159 2.02 -13.05 11.35
CA VAL A 159 1.19 -12.18 12.18
C VAL A 159 -0.24 -12.71 12.16
N ASP A 160 -0.78 -12.97 13.35
CA ASP A 160 -2.17 -13.38 13.52
C ASP A 160 -3.11 -12.21 13.17
N PRO A 161 -4.14 -12.39 12.33
CA PRO A 161 -5.19 -11.39 12.12
C PRO A 161 -5.78 -10.82 13.42
N GLN A 162 -5.84 -11.61 14.50
CA GLN A 162 -6.30 -11.13 15.80
C GLN A 162 -5.34 -10.10 16.40
N ALA A 163 -4.02 -10.26 16.22
CA ALA A 163 -3.03 -9.28 16.70
C ALA A 163 -3.19 -7.92 16.01
N LEU A 164 -3.54 -7.90 14.72
CA LEU A 164 -3.85 -6.66 14.00
C LEU A 164 -5.14 -6.02 14.52
N ARG A 165 -6.18 -6.82 14.80
CA ARG A 165 -7.41 -6.31 15.39
C ARG A 165 -7.18 -5.72 16.79
N ASP A 166 -6.32 -6.36 17.59
CA ASP A 166 -5.96 -5.86 18.92
C ASP A 166 -5.16 -4.56 18.83
N LEU A 167 -4.20 -4.49 17.89
CA LEU A 167 -3.48 -3.26 17.59
C LEU A 167 -4.41 -2.11 17.22
N TYR A 168 -5.40 -2.33 16.34
CA TYR A 168 -6.36 -1.29 15.98
C TYR A 168 -7.20 -0.82 17.17
N ARG A 169 -7.56 -1.72 18.09
CA ARG A 169 -8.25 -1.33 19.35
C ARG A 169 -7.35 -0.51 20.27
N GLU A 170 -6.05 -0.82 20.33
CA GLU A 170 -5.08 -0.01 21.09
C GLU A 170 -4.95 1.40 20.50
N ILE A 171 -4.88 1.50 19.17
CA ILE A 171 -4.86 2.79 18.46
C ILE A 171 -6.16 3.57 18.75
N ASP A 172 -7.32 2.90 18.63
CA ASP A 172 -8.63 3.49 18.93
C ASP A 172 -8.67 4.09 20.33
N ALA A 173 -8.17 3.36 21.33
CA ALA A 173 -8.11 3.83 22.71
C ALA A 173 -7.14 5.01 22.91
N ALA A 174 -6.06 5.08 22.12
CA ALA A 174 -5.05 6.12 22.24
C ALA A 174 -5.45 7.44 21.57
N VAL A 175 -6.24 7.41 20.49
CA VAL A 175 -6.64 8.60 19.72
C VAL A 175 -7.95 9.26 20.17
N GLY A 176 -8.70 8.63 21.09
CA GLY A 176 -9.93 9.18 21.69
C GLY A 176 -11.20 8.94 20.89
#